data_AF-A0A8C5TWG3-F1
#
_entry.id   AF-A0A8C5TWG3-F1
#
_cell.length_a   1.000
_cell.length_b   1.000
_cell.length_c   1.000
_cell.angle_alpha   90.00
_cell.angle_beta   90.00
_cell.angle_gamma   90.00
#
_symmetry.space_group_name_H-M   'P 1'
#
loop_
_entity.id
_entity.type
_entity.pdbx_description
1 polymer ?
#
loop_
_entity_poly.entity_id
_entity_poly.type
_entity_poly.pdbx_seq_one_letter_code
_entity_poly.pdbx_strand_id
1 'polypeptide(L)'
;MAEDDSSESSEGESLPCLASLLGLSPRLGEPSRPRSPSPDAQMEDAVEMFSSKSEEMDEEMGGGDEWTEEPNVLVLLGLKEFLSMAHSYKQALVDLQLSTQVQISIFESNEELGEYATMFTKAVAEAPYKRERENTGFSFYLEKGCCGGVKVDPSGKGLLKVWKRQIQQFNRVSSEMAEAIVSAYPSPQLLIQAYERCSSDQERENMLANIPVHRGEGVTATSRRIGPELSRRIYLQMTSHDPDLCLDITG
;
A
#
# COMPACT_ATOMS: atom_id res chain seq x y z
N MET A 1 -0.76 -4.63 46.87
CA MET A 1 -1.49 -3.38 46.57
C MET A 1 -0.56 -2.59 45.67
N ALA A 2 -0.38 -3.00 44.40
CA ALA A 2 -1.34 -3.04 43.28
C ALA A 2 -1.76 -1.62 42.89
N GLU A 3 -1.43 -1.24 41.65
CA GLU A 3 -2.12 -0.41 40.63
C GLU A 3 -1.09 -0.23 39.48
N ASP A 4 -0.92 -1.25 38.62
CA ASP A 4 -1.57 -1.48 37.32
C ASP A 4 -1.14 -0.53 36.19
N ASP A 5 -0.32 -1.11 35.31
CA ASP A 5 0.13 -0.65 34.00
C ASP A 5 -1.05 -0.73 33.01
N SER A 6 -1.32 0.34 32.27
CA SER A 6 -2.20 0.28 31.09
C SER A 6 -1.45 0.86 29.90
N SER A 7 -0.79 -0.06 29.20
CA SER A 7 -0.17 0.15 27.90
C SER A 7 -1.22 -0.08 26.82
N GLU A 8 -1.78 0.99 26.25
CA GLU A 8 -2.69 0.91 25.11
C GLU A 8 -1.87 0.72 23.82
N SER A 9 -1.84 -0.52 23.32
CA SER A 9 -1.33 -0.91 22.01
C SER A 9 -2.32 -0.50 20.93
N SER A 10 -1.99 0.53 20.13
CA SER A 10 -2.71 0.82 18.89
C SER A 10 -2.13 -0.03 17.75
N GLU A 11 -2.72 -1.21 17.57
CA GLU A 11 -2.55 -2.00 16.35
C GLU A 11 -3.38 -1.32 15.24
N GLY A 12 -2.71 -0.45 14.48
CA GLY A 12 -3.27 0.13 13.27
C GLY A 12 -3.23 -0.90 12.15
N GLU A 13 -4.38 -1.47 11.83
CA GLU A 13 -4.58 -2.39 10.71
C GLU A 13 -4.11 -1.74 9.39
N SER A 14 -3.10 -2.36 8.78
CA SER A 14 -2.51 -1.95 7.51
C SER A 14 -3.42 -2.38 6.35
N LEU A 15 -4.39 -1.55 5.98
CA LEU A 15 -5.14 -1.73 4.74
C LEU A 15 -4.28 -1.34 3.51
N PRO A 16 -4.29 -2.13 2.43
CA PRO A 16 -3.48 -1.84 1.24
C PRO A 16 -3.98 -0.59 0.49
N CYS A 17 -3.05 0.27 0.08
CA CYS A 17 -3.32 1.46 -0.73
C CYS A 17 -4.02 1.12 -2.06
N LEU A 18 -5.23 1.65 -2.23
CA LEU A 18 -6.04 1.60 -3.47
C LEU A 18 -5.36 2.27 -4.69
N ALA A 19 -4.21 2.92 -4.49
CA ALA A 19 -3.38 3.46 -5.58
C ALA A 19 -2.90 2.39 -6.58
N SER A 20 -2.93 1.10 -6.22
CA SER A 20 -2.54 0.01 -7.11
C SER A 20 -3.61 -0.37 -8.15
N LEU A 21 -4.85 0.10 -8.01
CA LEU A 21 -5.99 -0.32 -8.84
C LEU A 21 -6.32 0.60 -10.02
N LEU A 22 -5.70 1.78 -10.10
CA LEU A 22 -5.96 2.76 -11.18
C LEU A 22 -4.76 3.04 -12.09
N GLY A 23 -3.64 2.32 -11.91
CA GLY A 23 -2.47 2.39 -12.77
C GLY A 23 -2.65 1.53 -14.03
N LEU A 24 -3.18 2.12 -15.10
CA LEU A 24 -3.01 1.58 -16.45
C LEU A 24 -1.52 1.37 -16.73
N SER A 25 -1.10 0.13 -17.02
CA SER A 25 0.22 -0.16 -17.59
C SER A 25 0.14 -1.12 -18.78
N PRO A 26 1.10 -1.01 -19.73
CA PRO A 26 0.92 -1.47 -21.10
C PRO A 26 1.53 -2.85 -21.35
N ARG A 27 0.82 -3.64 -22.16
CA ARG A 27 1.32 -4.59 -23.18
C ARG A 27 2.30 -5.70 -22.74
N LEU A 28 1.70 -6.90 -22.57
CA LEU A 28 2.04 -8.18 -23.21
C LEU A 28 3.52 -8.63 -23.27
N GLY A 29 3.88 -9.52 -22.34
CA GLY A 29 4.86 -10.60 -22.56
C GLY A 29 4.19 -11.94 -22.25
N GLU A 30 4.25 -12.89 -23.18
CA GLU A 30 3.59 -14.21 -23.11
C GLU A 30 4.00 -15.06 -21.89
N PRO A 31 3.07 -15.74 -21.20
CA PRO A 31 3.43 -16.79 -20.27
C PRO A 31 3.40 -18.18 -20.93
N SER A 32 4.48 -18.92 -20.67
CA SER A 32 4.71 -20.30 -21.05
C SER A 32 3.66 -21.26 -20.46
N ARG A 33 3.27 -22.24 -21.27
CA ARG A 33 2.30 -23.33 -21.02
C ARG A 33 2.50 -24.06 -19.67
N PRO A 34 1.46 -24.20 -18.82
CA PRO A 34 1.52 -25.09 -17.66
C PRO A 34 1.33 -26.55 -18.06
N ARG A 35 2.04 -27.45 -17.37
CA ARG A 35 1.94 -28.91 -17.51
C ARG A 35 0.55 -29.42 -17.11
N SER A 36 0.07 -30.40 -17.86
CA SER A 36 -1.10 -31.22 -17.56
C SER A 36 -0.96 -31.97 -16.22
N PRO A 37 -1.98 -31.99 -15.36
CA PRO A 37 -2.05 -32.95 -14.26
C PRO A 37 -2.60 -34.31 -14.75
N SER A 38 -2.01 -35.38 -14.22
CA SER A 38 -2.47 -36.78 -14.36
C SER A 38 -3.75 -37.01 -13.55
N PRO A 39 -4.65 -37.91 -13.97
CA PRO A 39 -5.89 -38.20 -13.27
C PRO A 39 -5.58 -39.15 -12.10
N ASP A 40 -6.02 -38.80 -10.90
CA ASP A 40 -6.43 -39.72 -9.83
C ASP A 40 -6.68 -38.91 -8.54
N ALA A 41 -7.91 -38.41 -8.41
CA ALA A 41 -8.52 -38.08 -7.12
C ALA A 41 -10.03 -38.10 -7.33
N GLN A 42 -10.69 -39.03 -6.65
CA GLN A 42 -12.13 -39.25 -6.69
C GLN A 42 -12.85 -37.98 -6.24
N MET A 43 -13.83 -37.55 -7.04
CA MET A 43 -14.74 -36.45 -6.73
C MET A 43 -15.75 -36.96 -5.70
N GLU A 44 -15.46 -36.72 -4.42
CA GLU A 44 -16.46 -36.79 -3.36
C GLU A 44 -17.35 -35.54 -3.51
N ASP A 45 -18.66 -35.76 -3.73
CA ASP A 45 -19.67 -34.72 -3.82
C ASP A 45 -19.69 -33.88 -2.53
N ALA A 46 -19.16 -32.66 -2.59
CA ALA A 46 -19.35 -31.66 -1.55
C ALA A 46 -20.65 -30.91 -1.82
N VAL A 47 -21.72 -31.32 -1.12
CA VAL A 47 -22.99 -30.61 -1.06
C VAL A 47 -22.84 -29.45 -0.07
N GLU A 48 -22.63 -28.22 -0.55
CA GLU A 48 -22.81 -27.04 0.29
C GLU A 48 -24.25 -26.53 0.17
N MET A 49 -25.02 -26.73 1.24
CA MET A 49 -26.31 -26.08 1.47
C MET A 49 -26.07 -24.66 1.99
N PHE A 50 -26.42 -23.64 1.20
CA PHE A 50 -26.62 -22.30 1.72
C PHE A 50 -28.09 -22.12 2.12
N SER A 51 -28.32 -22.00 3.43
CA SER A 51 -29.62 -21.63 4.00
C SER A 51 -29.60 -20.12 4.28
N SER A 52 -30.40 -19.36 3.53
CA SER A 52 -30.66 -17.95 3.87
C SER A 52 -31.58 -17.90 5.08
N LYS A 53 -31.04 -17.45 6.21
CA LYS A 53 -31.79 -17.17 7.43
C LYS A 53 -32.33 -15.74 7.34
N SER A 54 -33.63 -15.59 7.11
CA SER A 54 -34.34 -14.33 7.37
C SER A 54 -34.52 -14.20 8.88
N GLU A 55 -34.04 -13.10 9.45
CA GLU A 55 -34.39 -12.70 10.82
C GLU A 55 -35.66 -11.85 10.77
N GLU A 56 -36.74 -12.35 11.40
CA GLU A 56 -37.97 -11.60 11.64
C GLU A 56 -37.76 -10.61 12.81
N MET A 57 -38.18 -9.35 12.60
CA MET A 57 -38.44 -8.40 13.69
C MET A 57 -39.88 -8.60 14.17
N ASP A 58 -40.03 -8.89 15.46
CA ASP A 58 -41.32 -8.94 16.15
C ASP A 58 -41.97 -7.54 16.17
N GLU A 59 -43.16 -7.40 15.57
CA GLU A 59 -44.11 -6.36 15.94
C GLU A 59 -45.55 -6.91 15.85
N GLU A 60 -46.21 -7.06 17.01
CA GLU A 60 -47.60 -7.49 17.12
C GLU A 60 -48.55 -6.49 16.44
N MET A 61 -49.32 -6.95 15.46
CA MET A 61 -50.73 -6.55 15.33
C MET A 61 -51.50 -7.60 14.52
N GLY A 62 -52.53 -8.19 15.13
CA GLY A 62 -53.26 -9.32 14.57
C GLY A 62 -54.05 -9.01 13.30
N GLY A 63 -54.23 -10.03 12.46
CA GLY A 63 -55.22 -9.97 11.39
C GLY A 63 -55.03 -10.88 10.18
N GLY A 64 -54.86 -12.20 10.36
CA GLY A 64 -55.25 -13.23 9.38
C GLY A 64 -54.67 -13.13 7.96
N ASP A 65 -53.56 -13.83 7.75
CA ASP A 65 -52.98 -14.08 6.43
C ASP A 65 -52.44 -15.52 6.44
N GLU A 66 -52.98 -16.36 5.56
CA GLU A 66 -52.49 -17.70 5.28
C GLU A 66 -51.12 -17.58 4.59
N TRP A 67 -50.04 -17.71 5.37
CA TRP A 67 -48.69 -17.72 4.85
C TRP A 67 -48.51 -18.90 3.89
N THR A 68 -48.49 -18.62 2.60
CA THR A 68 -48.03 -19.59 1.60
C THR A 68 -46.52 -19.49 1.56
N GLU A 69 -45.84 -20.45 2.18
CA GLU A 69 -44.39 -20.64 2.01
C GLU A 69 -44.11 -20.74 0.51
N GLU A 70 -43.46 -19.72 -0.06
CA GLU A 70 -43.02 -19.78 -1.46
C GLU A 70 -42.06 -20.97 -1.61
N PRO A 71 -42.26 -21.88 -2.56
CA PRO A 71 -41.34 -22.99 -2.75
C PRO A 71 -40.01 -22.41 -3.26
N ASN A 72 -38.96 -22.50 -2.44
CA ASN A 72 -37.59 -22.28 -2.88
C ASN A 72 -37.28 -23.26 -4.02
N VAL A 73 -37.37 -22.80 -5.26
CA VAL A 73 -37.08 -23.61 -6.45
C VAL A 73 -35.56 -23.79 -6.54
N LEU A 74 -35.05 -24.89 -5.99
CA LEU A 74 -33.66 -25.33 -6.16
C LEU A 74 -33.47 -25.83 -7.60
N VAL A 75 -32.88 -25.00 -8.46
CA VAL A 75 -32.50 -25.38 -9.82
C VAL A 75 -31.08 -25.94 -9.81
N LEU A 76 -30.93 -27.24 -10.05
CA LEU A 76 -29.63 -27.88 -10.27
C LEU A 76 -29.08 -27.46 -11.64
N LEU A 77 -28.21 -26.46 -11.66
CA LEU A 77 -27.45 -26.08 -12.84
C LEU A 77 -26.14 -26.86 -12.88
N GLY A 78 -25.77 -27.39 -14.05
CA GLY A 78 -24.45 -28.00 -14.20
C GLY A 78 -23.35 -26.96 -13.97
N LEU A 79 -22.24 -27.32 -13.32
CA LEU A 79 -21.13 -26.41 -13.04
C LEU A 79 -20.67 -25.60 -14.27
N LYS A 80 -20.73 -26.21 -15.46
CA LYS A 80 -20.41 -25.55 -16.73
C LYS A 80 -21.39 -24.41 -17.08
N GLU A 81 -22.67 -24.59 -16.81
CA GLU A 81 -23.72 -23.60 -17.06
C GLU A 81 -23.65 -22.47 -16.04
N PHE A 82 -23.43 -22.80 -14.77
CA PHE A 82 -23.20 -21.82 -13.71
C PHE A 82 -21.97 -20.94 -14.00
N LEU A 83 -20.84 -21.56 -14.36
CA LEU A 83 -19.62 -20.83 -14.73
C LEU A 83 -19.84 -19.97 -15.99
N SER A 84 -20.63 -20.44 -16.96
CA SER A 84 -20.97 -19.66 -18.16
C SER A 84 -21.86 -18.45 -17.82
N MET A 85 -22.81 -18.61 -16.89
CA MET A 85 -23.68 -17.52 -16.43
C MET A 85 -22.88 -16.46 -15.65
N ALA A 86 -22.02 -16.91 -14.72
CA ALA A 86 -21.15 -16.03 -13.96
C ALA A 86 -20.15 -15.29 -14.87
N HIS A 87 -19.60 -15.97 -15.88
CA HIS A 87 -18.73 -15.36 -16.89
C HIS A 87 -19.49 -14.35 -17.76
N SER A 88 -20.71 -14.69 -18.20
CA SER A 88 -21.56 -13.80 -18.99
C SER A 88 -21.90 -12.51 -18.24
N TYR A 89 -22.20 -12.60 -16.95
CA TYR A 89 -22.48 -11.45 -16.11
C TYR A 89 -21.26 -10.53 -15.95
N LYS A 90 -20.09 -11.10 -15.61
CA LYS A 90 -18.85 -10.32 -15.49
C LYS A 90 -18.44 -9.66 -16.80
N GLN A 91 -18.63 -10.36 -17.92
CA GLN A 91 -18.34 -9.83 -19.25
C GLN A 91 -19.26 -8.67 -19.62
N ALA A 92 -20.56 -8.77 -19.33
CA ALA A 92 -21.52 -7.69 -19.56
C ALA A 92 -21.19 -6.42 -18.75
N LEU A 93 -20.70 -6.56 -17.52
CA LEU A 93 -20.27 -5.41 -16.70
C LEU A 93 -19.05 -4.69 -17.27
N VAL A 94 -18.06 -5.45 -17.75
CA VAL A 94 -16.87 -4.88 -18.39
C VAL A 94 -17.26 -4.18 -19.68
N ASP A 95 -18.10 -4.80 -20.51
CA ASP A 95 -18.60 -4.20 -21.75
C ASP A 95 -19.39 -2.90 -21.48
N LEU A 96 -20.19 -2.87 -20.39
CA LEU A 96 -20.92 -1.69 -19.96
C LEU A 96 -19.98 -0.57 -19.48
N GLN A 97 -18.97 -0.90 -18.68
CA GLN A 97 -17.98 0.08 -18.20
C GLN A 97 -17.17 0.69 -19.36
N LEU A 98 -16.77 -0.13 -20.34
CA LEU A 98 -16.02 0.33 -21.53
C LEU A 98 -16.86 1.19 -22.46
N SER A 99 -18.16 0.87 -22.63
CA SER A 99 -19.04 1.60 -23.55
C SER A 99 -19.61 2.90 -22.97
N THR A 100 -19.81 2.98 -21.65
CA THR A 100 -20.47 4.13 -21.01
C THR A 100 -19.53 5.03 -20.21
N GLN A 101 -18.29 4.61 -19.93
CA GLN A 101 -17.34 5.30 -19.04
C GLN A 101 -17.91 5.55 -17.63
N VAL A 102 -18.91 4.76 -17.21
CA VAL A 102 -19.48 4.81 -15.86
C VAL A 102 -18.81 3.74 -14.99
N GLN A 103 -18.41 4.11 -13.78
CA GLN A 103 -17.95 3.16 -12.78
C GLN A 103 -19.13 2.35 -12.24
N ILE A 104 -19.04 1.03 -12.31
CA ILE A 104 -20.03 0.11 -11.73
C ILE A 104 -19.39 -0.57 -10.52
N SER A 105 -20.11 -0.63 -9.40
CA SER A 105 -19.65 -1.29 -8.18
C SER A 105 -20.82 -2.09 -7.61
N ILE A 106 -20.53 -3.31 -7.16
CA ILE A 106 -21.50 -4.25 -6.62
C ILE A 106 -21.14 -4.46 -5.16
N PHE A 107 -22.16 -4.45 -4.30
CA PHE A 107 -22.01 -4.61 -2.85
C PHE A 107 -22.82 -5.82 -2.42
N GLU A 108 -22.27 -6.60 -1.49
CA GLU A 108 -22.89 -7.82 -0.99
C GLU A 108 -23.82 -7.54 0.19
N SER A 109 -23.66 -6.38 0.85
CA SER A 109 -24.49 -5.94 1.97
C SER A 109 -24.84 -4.44 1.91
N ASN A 110 -25.88 -4.05 2.65
CA ASN A 110 -26.24 -2.64 2.83
C ASN A 110 -25.20 -1.86 3.64
N GLU A 111 -24.45 -2.55 4.51
CA GLU A 111 -23.37 -1.95 5.30
C GLU A 111 -22.21 -1.52 4.40
N GLU A 112 -21.75 -2.40 3.51
CA GLU A 112 -20.71 -2.08 2.52
C GLU A 112 -21.11 -0.90 1.62
N LEU A 113 -22.39 -0.85 1.22
CA LEU A 113 -22.92 0.28 0.45
C LEU A 113 -22.88 1.58 1.27
N GLY A 114 -23.21 1.53 2.56
CA GLY A 114 -23.16 2.68 3.47
C GLY A 114 -21.73 3.20 3.71
N GLU A 115 -20.77 2.30 3.89
CA GLU A 115 -19.35 2.63 3.98
C GLU A 115 -18.84 3.25 2.69
N TYR A 116 -19.19 2.66 1.55
CA TYR A 116 -18.83 3.18 0.25
C TYR A 116 -19.43 4.57 0.01
N ALA A 117 -20.71 4.79 0.33
CA ALA A 117 -21.36 6.10 0.21
C ALA A 117 -20.66 7.14 1.09
N THR A 118 -20.25 6.77 2.30
CA THR A 118 -19.51 7.65 3.22
C THR A 118 -18.13 8.00 2.66
N MET A 119 -17.38 7.01 2.18
CA MET A 119 -16.07 7.20 1.55
C MET A 119 -16.19 8.07 0.29
N PHE A 120 -17.17 7.78 -0.55
CA PHE A 120 -17.42 8.50 -1.81
C PHE A 120 -17.81 9.95 -1.53
N THR A 121 -18.73 10.19 -0.60
CA THR A 121 -19.14 11.55 -0.21
C THR A 121 -17.95 12.35 0.33
N LYS A 122 -17.11 11.74 1.17
CA LYS A 122 -15.88 12.36 1.64
C LYS A 122 -14.91 12.65 0.49
N ALA A 123 -14.72 11.72 -0.43
CA ALA A 123 -13.86 11.91 -1.59
C ALA A 123 -14.35 13.07 -2.47
N VAL A 124 -15.66 13.18 -2.70
CA VAL A 124 -16.29 14.28 -3.44
C VAL A 124 -16.11 15.62 -2.72
N ALA A 125 -16.33 15.65 -1.39
CA ALA A 125 -16.14 16.86 -0.58
C ALA A 125 -14.66 17.33 -0.57
N GLU A 126 -13.71 16.40 -0.54
CA GLU A 126 -12.27 16.71 -0.54
C GLU A 126 -11.70 16.95 -1.95
N ALA A 127 -12.38 16.52 -3.03
CA ALA A 127 -11.90 16.63 -4.41
C ALA A 127 -11.50 18.05 -4.85
N PRO A 128 -12.30 19.12 -4.63
CA PRO A 128 -11.88 20.47 -5.03
C PRO A 128 -10.66 20.95 -4.25
N TYR A 129 -10.59 20.63 -2.95
CA TYR A 129 -9.46 20.99 -2.09
C TYR A 129 -8.17 20.25 -2.49
N LYS A 130 -8.26 18.96 -2.83
CA LYS A 130 -7.11 18.17 -3.31
C LYS A 130 -6.59 18.69 -4.64
N ARG A 131 -7.47 19.01 -5.59
CA ARG A 131 -7.10 19.56 -6.90
C ARG A 131 -6.34 20.89 -6.79
N GLU A 132 -6.83 21.80 -5.95
CA GLU A 132 -6.15 23.10 -5.74
C GLU A 132 -4.79 22.92 -5.06
N ARG A 133 -4.70 21.98 -4.13
CA ARG A 133 -3.44 21.63 -3.47
C ARG A 133 -2.41 21.04 -4.42
N GLU A 134 -2.83 20.20 -5.36
CA GLU A 134 -1.94 19.57 -6.34
C GLU A 134 -1.28 20.60 -7.27
N ASN A 135 -1.92 21.75 -7.51
CA ASN A 135 -1.35 22.86 -8.29
C ASN A 135 -0.14 23.56 -7.62
N THR A 136 0.15 23.28 -6.35
CA THR A 136 1.19 24.02 -5.60
C THR A 136 2.63 23.56 -5.88
N GLY A 137 2.84 22.63 -6.83
CA GLY A 137 4.18 22.21 -7.29
C GLY A 137 4.94 21.27 -6.33
N PHE A 138 4.42 21.05 -5.12
CA PHE A 138 5.00 20.16 -4.11
C PHE A 138 4.11 18.93 -3.86
N SER A 139 3.97 18.07 -4.88
CA SER A 139 3.12 16.86 -4.79
C SER A 139 3.52 15.93 -3.64
N PHE A 140 4.83 15.83 -3.37
CA PHE A 140 5.39 14.95 -2.34
C PHE A 140 5.10 15.37 -0.89
N TYR A 141 5.06 16.68 -0.61
CA TYR A 141 4.91 17.17 0.77
C TYR A 141 3.49 17.04 1.32
N LEU A 142 2.51 16.75 0.46
CA LEU A 142 1.09 16.84 0.79
C LEU A 142 0.36 15.50 0.88
N GLU A 143 1.04 14.40 0.54
CA GLU A 143 0.48 13.06 0.65
C GLU A 143 0.45 12.64 2.13
N LYS A 144 -0.74 12.77 2.74
CA LYS A 144 -0.99 12.57 4.18
C LYS A 144 -0.59 11.19 4.74
N GLY A 145 -0.28 10.20 3.89
CA GLY A 145 -0.05 8.82 4.31
C GLY A 145 1.37 8.49 4.77
N CYS A 146 2.40 9.05 4.14
CA CYS A 146 3.76 8.48 4.27
C CYS A 146 4.72 9.29 5.15
N CYS A 147 4.47 10.59 5.37
CA CYS A 147 5.50 11.50 5.84
C CYS A 147 5.03 12.46 6.95
N GLY A 148 4.40 11.93 8.01
CA GLY A 148 4.19 12.72 9.22
C GLY A 148 5.51 13.26 9.80
N GLY A 149 5.54 14.52 10.21
CA GLY A 149 6.72 15.11 10.87
C GLY A 149 7.11 14.35 12.14
N VAL A 150 8.40 14.41 12.51
CA VAL A 150 8.87 13.87 13.80
C VAL A 150 8.76 14.98 14.84
N LYS A 151 8.09 14.72 15.96
CA LYS A 151 8.09 15.65 17.10
C LYS A 151 9.51 15.74 17.68
N VAL A 152 9.97 16.96 17.91
CA VAL A 152 11.29 17.25 18.49
C VAL A 152 11.10 18.09 19.73
N ASP A 153 11.70 17.65 20.84
CA ASP A 153 11.67 18.40 22.09
C ASP A 153 12.62 19.61 22.01
N PRO A 154 12.41 20.67 22.81
CA PRO A 154 13.34 21.80 22.90
C PRO A 154 14.79 21.40 23.26
N SER A 155 14.97 20.23 23.90
CA SER A 155 16.28 19.66 24.22
C SER A 155 16.98 19.00 23.02
N GLY A 156 16.36 19.00 21.83
CA GLY A 156 16.87 18.33 20.63
C GLY A 156 16.61 16.82 20.56
N LYS A 157 15.91 16.24 21.54
CA LYS A 157 15.49 14.83 21.47
C LYS A 157 14.52 14.67 20.29
N GLY A 158 14.85 13.74 19.39
CA GLY A 158 14.12 13.53 18.14
C GLY A 158 14.89 13.96 16.88
N LEU A 159 15.93 14.81 16.99
CA LEU A 159 16.71 15.26 15.82
C LEU A 159 17.41 14.12 15.09
N LEU A 160 17.93 13.12 15.81
CA LEU A 160 18.53 11.95 15.17
C LEU A 160 17.50 11.16 14.35
N LYS A 161 16.26 11.08 14.84
CA LYS A 161 15.14 10.45 14.13
C LYS A 161 14.70 11.27 12.92
N VAL A 162 14.73 12.60 13.01
CA VAL A 162 14.55 13.51 11.86
C VAL A 162 15.63 13.23 10.83
N TRP A 163 16.90 13.18 11.23
CA TRP A 163 18.01 12.96 10.32
C TRP A 163 17.91 11.62 9.59
N LYS A 164 17.59 10.54 10.32
CA LYS A 164 17.27 9.25 9.71
C LYS A 164 16.13 9.36 8.69
N ARG A 165 15.03 10.03 9.05
CA ARG A 165 13.89 10.19 8.15
C ARG A 165 14.22 11.01 6.91
N GLN A 166 15.10 12.01 7.02
CA GLN A 166 15.63 12.78 5.89
C GLN A 166 16.43 11.89 4.93
N ILE A 167 17.32 11.03 5.44
CA ILE A 167 18.03 10.05 4.60
C ILE A 167 17.07 9.04 3.95
N GLN A 168 15.96 8.68 4.61
CA GLN A 168 14.93 7.82 4.02
C GLN A 168 14.13 8.47 2.88
N GLN A 169 14.16 9.80 2.73
CA GLN A 169 13.44 10.46 1.63
C GLN A 169 14.10 10.24 0.26
N PHE A 170 15.36 9.80 0.23
CA PHE A 170 16.03 9.47 -1.02
C PHE A 170 15.40 8.21 -1.64
N ASN A 171 15.21 8.25 -2.96
CA ASN A 171 14.67 7.11 -3.70
C ASN A 171 15.48 5.84 -3.44
N ARG A 172 14.80 4.71 -3.22
CA ARG A 172 15.40 3.38 -3.00
C ARG A 172 16.22 3.25 -1.71
N VAL A 173 16.01 4.11 -0.72
CA VAL A 173 16.64 3.98 0.61
C VAL A 173 15.72 3.27 1.58
N SER A 174 16.20 2.16 2.16
CA SER A 174 15.46 1.46 3.22
C SER A 174 15.78 2.01 4.61
N SER A 175 14.96 1.66 5.60
CA SER A 175 15.21 2.03 7.01
C SER A 175 16.59 1.58 7.51
N GLU A 176 17.03 0.38 7.14
CA GLU A 176 18.35 -0.14 7.54
C GLU A 176 19.51 0.58 6.86
N MET A 177 19.33 0.99 5.59
CA MET A 177 20.33 1.79 4.87
C MET A 177 20.50 3.16 5.53
N ALA A 178 19.38 3.82 5.84
CA ALA A 178 19.40 5.10 6.54
C ALA A 178 20.03 4.97 7.93
N GLU A 179 19.70 3.91 8.68
CA GLU A 179 20.30 3.64 9.99
C GLU A 179 21.82 3.48 9.89
N ALA A 180 22.31 2.74 8.90
CA ALA A 180 23.75 2.53 8.71
C ALA A 180 24.50 3.85 8.43
N ILE A 181 23.91 4.74 7.60
CA ILE A 181 24.48 6.06 7.29
C ILE A 181 24.45 6.96 8.53
N VAL A 182 23.31 7.02 9.22
CA VAL A 182 23.16 7.85 10.43
C VAL A 182 24.05 7.36 11.57
N SER A 183 24.28 6.05 11.68
CA SER A 183 25.21 5.49 12.65
C SER A 183 26.66 5.91 12.37
N ALA A 184 27.05 5.99 11.09
CA ALA A 184 28.37 6.48 10.69
C ALA A 184 28.50 8.01 10.82
N TYR A 185 27.42 8.75 10.50
CA TYR A 185 27.36 10.20 10.52
C TYR A 185 26.09 10.68 11.26
N PRO A 186 26.14 10.82 12.60
CA PRO A 186 24.96 11.09 13.42
C PRO A 186 24.44 12.54 13.32
N SER A 187 25.00 13.35 12.44
CA SER A 187 24.48 14.67 12.10
C SER A 187 24.82 15.06 10.65
N PRO A 188 24.00 15.92 10.01
CA PRO A 188 24.31 16.47 8.69
C PRO A 188 25.65 17.20 8.65
N GLN A 189 26.01 17.90 9.73
CA GLN A 189 27.27 18.64 9.84
C GLN A 189 28.48 17.72 9.81
N LEU A 190 28.42 16.57 10.48
CA LEU A 190 29.51 15.58 10.43
C LEU A 190 29.68 14.99 9.03
N LEU A 191 28.57 14.80 8.30
CA LEU A 191 28.61 14.33 6.92
C LEU A 191 29.24 15.38 5.98
N ILE A 192 28.85 16.65 6.10
CA ILE A 192 29.41 17.75 5.30
C ILE A 192 30.91 17.91 5.58
N GLN A 193 31.33 17.92 6.85
CA GLN A 193 32.75 18.01 7.22
C GLN A 193 33.57 16.83 6.70
N ALA A 194 32.97 15.64 6.59
CA ALA A 194 33.66 14.49 6.01
C ALA A 194 33.92 14.70 4.51
N TYR A 195 32.94 15.23 3.76
CA TYR A 195 33.13 15.59 2.35
C TYR A 195 34.18 16.68 2.14
N GLU A 196 34.25 17.68 3.02
CA GLU A 196 35.25 18.74 2.97
C GLU A 196 36.68 18.20 3.14
N ARG A 197 36.86 17.14 3.93
CA ARG A 197 38.16 16.49 4.17
C ARG A 197 38.61 15.58 3.01
N CYS A 198 37.70 15.17 2.13
CA CYS A 198 38.05 14.37 0.96
C CYS A 198 38.88 15.18 -0.05
N SER A 199 39.83 14.50 -0.68
CA SER A 199 40.81 15.14 -1.57
C SER A 199 40.35 15.17 -3.04
N SER A 200 39.35 14.37 -3.40
CA SER A 200 38.82 14.31 -4.77
C SER A 200 37.30 14.15 -4.77
N ASP A 201 36.66 14.59 -5.86
CA ASP A 201 35.20 14.42 -6.01
C ASP A 201 34.81 12.95 -6.13
N GLN A 202 35.64 12.11 -6.75
CA GLN A 202 35.42 10.66 -6.80
C GLN A 202 35.40 10.04 -5.39
N GLU A 203 36.28 10.49 -4.49
CA GLU A 203 36.30 10.04 -3.09
C GLU A 203 35.04 10.49 -2.36
N ARG A 204 34.60 11.74 -2.57
CA ARG A 204 33.36 12.28 -2.00
C ARG A 204 32.15 11.48 -2.46
N GLU A 205 32.03 11.23 -3.77
CA GLU A 205 30.93 10.46 -4.34
C GLU A 205 30.87 9.03 -3.81
N ASN A 206 32.00 8.41 -3.44
CA ASN A 206 32.05 7.02 -2.97
C ASN A 206 32.22 6.87 -1.45
N MET A 207 32.24 7.96 -0.69
CA MET A 207 32.51 7.95 0.75
C MET A 207 31.55 7.04 1.52
N LEU A 208 30.27 7.01 1.14
CA LEU A 208 29.23 6.21 1.80
C LEU A 208 29.06 4.81 1.16
N ALA A 209 29.61 4.59 -0.04
CA ALA A 209 29.34 3.41 -0.86
C ALA A 209 29.67 2.10 -0.15
N ASN A 210 30.70 2.15 0.70
CA ASN A 210 31.29 1.00 1.35
C ASN A 210 30.72 0.69 2.74
N ILE A 211 29.77 1.49 3.24
CA ILE A 211 29.13 1.28 4.54
C ILE A 211 28.33 -0.03 4.51
N PRO A 212 28.55 -0.95 5.48
CA PRO A 212 27.80 -2.20 5.56
C PRO A 212 26.40 -1.95 6.12
N VAL A 213 25.43 -2.62 5.51
CA VAL A 213 24.02 -2.63 5.89
C VAL A 213 23.66 -4.05 6.27
N HIS A 214 23.33 -4.24 7.53
CA HIS A 214 22.90 -5.53 8.06
C HIS A 214 21.38 -5.63 7.95
N ARG A 215 20.89 -6.69 7.30
CA ARG A 215 19.48 -7.03 7.25
C ARG A 215 19.24 -8.37 7.93
N GLY A 216 18.41 -8.36 8.98
CA GLY A 216 18.09 -9.53 9.80
C GLY A 216 19.10 -9.78 10.93
N GLU A 217 18.73 -10.66 11.85
CA GLU A 217 19.51 -11.05 13.02
C GLU A 217 19.74 -12.57 12.99
N GLY A 218 20.98 -13.04 13.24
CA GLY A 218 21.32 -14.47 13.26
C GLY A 218 21.80 -15.05 11.92
N VAL A 219 21.62 -16.36 11.73
CA VAL A 219 22.19 -17.15 10.60
C VAL A 219 21.63 -16.74 9.22
N THR A 220 20.52 -16.01 9.19
CA THR A 220 19.91 -15.46 7.97
C THR A 220 20.32 -14.01 7.69
N ALA A 221 21.25 -13.44 8.48
CA ALA A 221 21.71 -12.08 8.29
C ALA A 221 22.37 -11.92 6.90
N THR A 222 21.80 -11.04 6.08
CA THR A 222 22.39 -10.66 4.80
C THR A 222 23.12 -9.34 5.00
N SER A 223 24.40 -9.31 4.62
CA SER A 223 25.20 -8.08 4.61
C SER A 223 25.27 -7.56 3.18
N ARG A 224 24.79 -6.33 2.98
CA ARG A 224 24.90 -5.60 1.71
C ARG A 224 25.59 -4.26 1.96
N ARG A 225 26.08 -3.61 0.90
CA ARG A 225 26.65 -2.26 1.01
C ARG A 225 25.64 -1.23 0.51
N ILE A 226 25.81 0.02 0.91
CA ILE A 226 25.03 1.16 0.40
C ILE A 226 25.13 1.27 -1.12
N GLY A 227 26.34 1.10 -1.67
CA GLY A 227 26.61 1.17 -3.10
C GLY A 227 26.93 2.58 -3.60
N PRO A 228 27.65 2.68 -4.73
CA PRO A 228 28.17 3.96 -5.25
C PRO A 228 27.06 4.92 -5.67
N GLU A 229 25.96 4.41 -6.25
CA GLU A 229 24.87 5.24 -6.74
C GLU A 229 24.17 6.02 -5.63
N LEU A 230 23.86 5.35 -4.52
CA LEU A 230 23.24 6.02 -3.37
C LEU A 230 24.22 6.99 -2.70
N SER A 231 25.49 6.62 -2.59
CA SER A 231 26.53 7.51 -2.05
C SER A 231 26.64 8.81 -2.85
N ARG A 232 26.69 8.71 -4.18
CA ARG A 232 26.74 9.86 -5.09
C ARG A 232 25.51 10.76 -4.96
N ARG A 233 24.30 10.19 -4.93
CA ARG A 233 23.06 10.99 -4.77
C ARG A 233 23.02 11.77 -3.47
N ILE A 234 23.46 11.17 -2.37
CA ILE A 234 23.53 11.86 -1.08
C ILE A 234 24.58 12.98 -1.13
N TYR A 235 25.76 12.73 -1.70
CA TYR A 235 26.78 13.76 -1.87
C TYR A 235 26.24 14.96 -2.67
N LEU A 236 25.64 14.70 -3.85
CA LEU A 236 25.07 15.75 -4.70
C LEU A 236 23.98 16.53 -3.98
N GLN A 237 23.04 15.87 -3.31
CA GLN A 237 21.96 16.54 -2.57
C GLN A 237 22.48 17.40 -1.40
N MET A 238 23.58 17.00 -0.76
CA MET A 238 24.12 17.70 0.41
C MET A 238 25.08 18.84 0.06
N THR A 239 25.59 18.89 -1.18
CA THR A 239 26.63 19.85 -1.59
C THR A 239 26.28 20.70 -2.80
N SER A 240 25.33 20.27 -3.63
CA SER A 240 24.88 21.06 -4.78
C SER A 240 24.16 22.33 -4.34
N HIS A 241 24.41 23.43 -5.06
CA HIS A 241 23.65 24.67 -4.96
C HIS A 241 22.53 24.78 -5.99
N ASP A 242 22.47 23.84 -6.94
CA ASP A 242 21.45 23.77 -7.98
C ASP A 242 20.22 23.01 -7.45
N PRO A 243 19.05 23.68 -7.28
CA PRO A 243 17.83 23.03 -6.83
C PRO A 243 17.19 22.12 -7.89
N ASP A 244 17.52 22.30 -9.16
CA ASP A 244 16.94 21.55 -10.28
C ASP A 244 17.81 20.33 -10.67
N LEU A 245 18.88 20.06 -9.91
CA LEU A 245 19.79 18.94 -10.16
C LEU A 245 19.07 17.60 -10.00
N CYS A 246 18.95 16.86 -11.11
CA CYS A 246 18.40 15.52 -11.10
C CYS A 246 19.39 14.53 -10.47
N LEU A 247 18.97 13.85 -9.40
CA LEU A 247 19.81 12.88 -8.69
C LEU A 247 19.80 11.48 -9.31
N ASP A 248 18.73 11.10 -9.99
CA ASP A 248 18.60 9.75 -10.57
C ASP A 248 19.02 9.78 -12.04
N ILE A 249 20.11 9.08 -12.39
CA ILE A 249 20.42 8.81 -13.81
C ILE A 249 19.37 7.80 -14.29
N THR A 250 18.42 8.25 -15.10
CA THR A 250 17.56 7.35 -15.89
C THR A 250 18.42 6.72 -16.99
N GLY A 251 19.09 5.63 -16.64
CA GLY A 251 19.79 4.73 -17.57
C GLY A 251 18.95 3.51 -17.91
#